data_AF-A0A8C9HQU5-F1
#
_entry.id   AF-A0A8C9HQU5-F1
#
_cell.length_a   1.000
_cell.length_b   1.000
_cell.length_c   1.000
_cell.angle_alpha   90.00
_cell.angle_beta   90.00
_cell.angle_gamma   90.00
#
_symmetry.space_group_name_H-M   'P 1'
#
loop_
_entity.id
_entity.type
_entity.pdbx_description
1 polymer ?
#
loop_
_entity_poly.entity_id
_entity_poly.type
_entity_poly.pdbx_seq_one_letter_code
_entity_poly.pdbx_strand_id
1 'polypeptide(L)'
;MTDRLKFGFGFHRFSVLSVDTLQFLLFLYIQQLNKVSLRTSLIGEEWPSPRSRSQSPDLTEKSNCHNKNWNDYSHQAFVYDHLSDLLELLLDPEQLTASFHSTHSSLVSREAVVALSFLIEGTISRARKVYPLHELALWQPLHADSGFSKISKTFSFYKLETWLRSCLTGNPFGTSACLKSGKKLAWAHQVEGTTKRAKIACNTHVAPRMHRLVVMSQVYKQTLAKSSDTLVGAHVKIHRCNESFIYLLSPLRSVTIEKCRNSIFVLGPVGTILHLHSCDNVKVIAVCHRLSISSTIGCIFHILTPTRPLILSGNQTVTFAPFHTHYPMLEDHMARTGLATVPNYWDNPMVVCRENSDTSVFRLLPPCEFYVFIIPFEMEGDTTEIPGGLPSVYQKALGQREQKIQIWQKTVKEAHLTKDQRKQFQVLVENKFYEWLINTGHRQQLDSLVPPAAGSKQAAG
;
A
#
# COMPACT_ATOMS: atom_id res chain seq x y z
N MET A 1 25.06 -12.51 -19.36
CA MET A 1 23.88 -11.65 -19.59
C MET A 1 23.73 -10.66 -18.43
N THR A 2 24.65 -9.71 -18.29
CA THR A 2 24.69 -8.70 -17.21
C THR A 2 24.23 -7.33 -17.71
N ASP A 3 23.15 -7.30 -18.48
CA ASP A 3 22.60 -6.05 -18.97
C ASP A 3 21.57 -5.54 -17.96
N ARG A 4 21.91 -4.44 -17.31
CA ARG A 4 20.96 -3.61 -16.57
C ARG A 4 20.12 -2.84 -17.59
N LEU A 5 18.81 -3.10 -17.63
CA LEU A 5 17.89 -2.34 -18.48
C LEU A 5 17.86 -0.88 -18.02
N LYS A 6 18.36 0.03 -18.87
CA LYS A 6 18.36 1.47 -18.63
C LYS A 6 17.08 2.07 -19.20
N PHE A 7 16.26 2.70 -18.37
CA PHE A 7 15.08 3.44 -18.83
C PHE A 7 15.45 4.92 -19.03
N GLY A 8 15.45 5.38 -20.28
CA GLY A 8 15.63 6.80 -20.63
C GLY A 8 14.31 7.42 -21.06
N PHE A 9 13.74 8.32 -20.25
CA PHE A 9 12.68 9.23 -20.68
C PHE A 9 13.30 10.62 -20.88
N GLY A 10 12.95 11.26 -22.00
CA GLY A 10 13.64 12.42 -22.57
C GLY A 10 13.80 13.65 -21.65
N PHE A 11 14.96 14.29 -21.82
CA PHE A 11 15.35 15.67 -21.47
C PHE A 11 15.01 16.21 -20.06
N HIS A 12 15.84 15.82 -19.08
CA HIS A 12 16.57 16.69 -18.14
C HIS A 12 17.32 15.80 -17.13
N ARG A 13 18.67 15.77 -17.18
CA ARG A 13 19.60 15.09 -16.22
C ARG A 13 18.92 14.10 -15.25
N PHE A 14 18.48 12.94 -15.74
CA PHE A 14 17.88 11.90 -14.90
C PHE A 14 18.94 10.91 -14.44
N SER A 15 18.91 10.56 -13.16
CA SER A 15 19.54 9.35 -12.63
C SER A 15 19.12 8.16 -13.51
N VAL A 16 20.08 7.45 -14.10
CA VAL A 16 19.81 6.25 -14.89
C VAL A 16 19.15 5.22 -13.98
N LEU A 17 17.84 5.02 -14.15
CA LEU A 17 17.12 3.95 -13.47
C LEU A 17 17.47 2.63 -14.16
N SER A 18 18.07 1.72 -13.39
CA SER A 18 18.40 0.37 -13.84
C SER A 18 17.70 -0.66 -12.96
N VAL A 19 17.16 -1.70 -13.58
CA VAL A 19 16.63 -2.87 -12.87
C VAL A 19 17.45 -4.11 -13.25
N ASP A 20 17.55 -5.07 -12.34
CA ASP A 20 18.07 -6.39 -12.65
C ASP A 20 17.10 -7.12 -13.59
N THR A 21 17.60 -7.59 -14.73
CA THR A 21 16.76 -8.12 -15.80
C THR A 21 16.05 -9.41 -15.40
N LEU A 22 16.71 -10.28 -14.63
CA LEU A 22 16.12 -11.55 -14.17
C LEU A 22 15.04 -11.28 -13.11
N GLN A 23 15.30 -10.40 -12.15
CA GLN A 23 14.27 -9.97 -11.18
C GLN A 23 13.10 -9.28 -11.87
N PHE A 24 13.37 -8.47 -12.90
CA PHE A 24 12.32 -7.79 -13.67
C PHE A 24 11.47 -8.79 -14.45
N LEU A 25 12.07 -9.81 -15.06
CA LEU A 25 11.34 -10.92 -15.71
C LEU A 25 10.42 -11.65 -14.73
N LEU A 26 10.92 -12.02 -13.54
CA LEU A 26 10.11 -12.63 -12.49
C LEU A 26 8.98 -11.70 -12.07
N PHE A 27 9.25 -10.41 -11.88
CA PHE A 27 8.24 -9.41 -11.56
C PHE A 27 7.14 -9.37 -12.62
N LEU A 28 7.49 -9.30 -13.91
CA LEU A 28 6.52 -9.27 -15.00
C LEU A 28 5.66 -10.54 -15.03
N TYR A 29 6.26 -11.71 -14.81
CA TYR A 29 5.54 -12.98 -14.78
C TYR A 29 4.51 -13.02 -13.63
N ILE A 30 4.93 -12.62 -12.43
CA ILE A 30 4.06 -12.64 -11.23
C ILE A 30 2.90 -11.67 -11.36
N GLN A 31 3.15 -10.48 -11.91
CA GLN A 31 2.11 -9.47 -12.02
C GLN A 31 1.05 -9.86 -13.07
N GLN A 32 1.31 -10.83 -13.95
CA GLN A 32 0.44 -11.24 -15.06
C GLN A 32 -0.10 -10.05 -15.87
N LEU A 33 0.65 -8.93 -15.93
CA LEU A 33 0.21 -7.67 -16.53
C LEU A 33 0.05 -7.77 -18.06
N ASN A 34 0.76 -8.72 -18.67
CA ASN A 34 0.75 -8.95 -20.10
C ASN A 34 0.05 -10.28 -20.40
N LYS A 35 -0.88 -10.26 -21.36
CA LYS A 35 -1.55 -11.45 -21.91
C LYS A 35 -0.64 -12.29 -22.83
N VAL A 36 0.65 -11.98 -22.87
CA VAL A 36 1.63 -12.55 -23.79
C VAL A 36 2.59 -13.43 -22.99
N SER A 37 2.92 -14.61 -23.51
CA SER A 37 3.90 -15.50 -22.91
C SER A 37 5.27 -14.84 -22.89
N LEU A 38 5.80 -14.53 -21.70
CA LEU A 38 7.16 -14.00 -21.56
C LEU A 38 8.24 -15.00 -22.03
N ARG A 39 7.91 -16.30 -22.07
CA ARG A 39 8.79 -17.35 -22.59
C ARG A 39 9.01 -17.24 -24.10
N THR A 40 7.98 -16.93 -24.90
CA THR A 40 8.16 -16.85 -26.36
C THR A 40 8.97 -15.62 -26.76
N SER A 41 8.84 -14.51 -26.03
CA SER A 41 9.67 -13.33 -26.22
C SER A 41 11.16 -13.55 -25.91
N LEU A 42 11.50 -14.52 -25.05
CA LEU A 42 12.91 -14.87 -24.75
C LEU A 42 13.58 -15.69 -25.86
N ILE A 43 12.80 -16.34 -26.74
CA ILE A 43 13.28 -17.21 -27.82
C ILE A 43 13.38 -16.45 -29.17
N GLY A 44 13.04 -15.15 -29.20
CA GLY A 44 13.21 -14.29 -30.36
C GLY A 44 11.92 -13.69 -30.94
N GLU A 45 10.76 -13.93 -30.32
CA GLU A 45 9.54 -13.17 -30.64
C GLU A 45 9.56 -11.78 -29.99
N GLU A 46 8.79 -10.83 -30.55
CA GLU A 46 8.76 -9.44 -30.07
C GLU A 46 8.38 -9.38 -28.58
N TRP A 47 9.10 -8.55 -27.81
CA TRP A 47 8.73 -8.27 -26.42
C TRP A 47 7.28 -7.76 -26.36
N PRO A 48 6.52 -8.03 -25.29
CA PRO A 48 5.15 -7.55 -25.16
C PRO A 48 5.13 -6.03 -25.30
N SER A 49 4.62 -5.54 -26.42
CA SER A 49 4.55 -4.12 -26.74
C SER A 49 3.08 -3.70 -26.72
N PRO A 50 2.77 -2.43 -26.41
CA PRO A 50 1.39 -1.94 -26.53
C PRO A 50 0.80 -2.12 -27.94
N ARG A 51 1.66 -2.34 -28.94
CA ARG A 51 1.33 -2.49 -30.36
C ARG A 51 1.13 -3.96 -30.78
N SER A 52 1.70 -4.94 -30.06
CA SER A 52 1.63 -6.37 -30.39
C SER A 52 0.44 -7.11 -29.77
N ARG A 53 -0.65 -6.41 -29.38
CA ARG A 53 -1.92 -7.08 -29.03
C ARG A 53 -2.50 -7.73 -30.28
N SER A 54 -2.07 -8.95 -30.59
CA SER A 54 -2.64 -9.77 -31.65
C SER A 54 -4.13 -9.98 -31.40
N GLN A 55 -4.94 -9.67 -32.41
CA GLN A 55 -6.31 -10.16 -32.54
C GLN A 55 -6.24 -11.70 -32.58
N SER A 56 -6.70 -12.38 -31.53
CA SER A 56 -7.04 -13.79 -31.58
C SER A 56 -8.42 -14.01 -30.96
N PRO A 57 -9.17 -15.01 -31.45
CA PRO A 57 -10.62 -14.97 -31.52
C PRO A 57 -11.30 -15.33 -30.20
N ASP A 58 -12.44 -14.68 -29.96
CA ASP A 58 -13.54 -15.05 -29.05
C ASP A 58 -13.18 -15.91 -27.83
N LEU A 59 -12.78 -15.23 -26.75
CA LEU A 59 -13.16 -15.64 -25.40
C LEU A 59 -13.83 -14.46 -24.72
N THR A 60 -15.15 -14.53 -24.65
CA THR A 60 -16.05 -13.70 -23.82
C THR A 60 -15.86 -13.95 -22.32
N GLU A 61 -14.68 -14.36 -21.88
CA GLU A 61 -14.29 -14.26 -20.48
C GLU A 61 -13.87 -12.82 -20.23
N LYS A 62 -14.77 -12.05 -19.61
CA LYS A 62 -14.41 -10.85 -18.84
C LYS A 62 -13.11 -11.16 -18.12
N SER A 63 -12.03 -10.47 -18.47
CA SER A 63 -10.70 -10.69 -17.92
C SER A 63 -10.76 -10.46 -16.43
N ASN A 64 -11.00 -11.53 -15.71
CA ASN A 64 -10.92 -11.55 -14.29
C ASN A 64 -9.43 -11.55 -13.97
N CYS A 65 -8.84 -10.35 -13.85
CA CYS A 65 -7.60 -10.13 -13.12
C CYS A 65 -7.86 -10.50 -11.65
N HIS A 66 -8.07 -11.80 -11.41
CA HIS A 66 -8.36 -12.37 -10.13
C HIS A 66 -7.04 -12.49 -9.36
N ASN A 67 -6.52 -11.36 -8.90
CA ASN A 67 -5.71 -11.31 -7.67
C ASN A 67 -6.62 -11.64 -6.48
N LYS A 68 -7.21 -12.84 -6.51
CA LYS A 68 -8.18 -13.37 -5.55
C LYS A 68 -7.41 -13.82 -4.32
N ASN A 69 -7.23 -12.87 -3.40
CA ASN A 69 -6.66 -12.99 -2.05
C ASN A 69 -5.13 -13.00 -1.95
N TRP A 70 -4.59 -11.87 -1.51
CA TRP A 70 -3.26 -11.72 -0.91
C TRP A 70 -3.17 -12.36 0.49
N ASN A 71 -3.52 -13.64 0.61
CA ASN A 71 -3.30 -14.42 1.83
C ASN A 71 -1.99 -15.22 1.68
N ASP A 72 -1.28 -15.48 2.79
CA ASP A 72 0.06 -16.07 2.71
C ASP A 72 0.04 -17.49 2.11
N TYR A 73 -1.08 -18.21 2.25
CA TYR A 73 -1.27 -19.53 1.64
C TYR A 73 -1.37 -19.44 0.12
N SER A 74 -2.08 -18.46 -0.41
CA SER A 74 -2.20 -18.21 -1.85
C SER A 74 -0.85 -17.82 -2.45
N HIS A 75 -0.02 -17.06 -1.73
CA HIS A 75 1.34 -16.76 -2.19
C HIS A 75 2.22 -18.01 -2.22
N GLN A 76 2.16 -18.83 -1.17
CA GLN A 76 2.92 -20.09 -1.13
C GLN A 76 2.47 -21.04 -2.23
N ALA A 77 1.16 -21.22 -2.41
CA ALA A 77 0.58 -22.07 -3.44
C ALA A 77 1.00 -21.58 -4.84
N PHE A 78 0.91 -20.27 -5.09
CA PHE A 78 1.37 -19.70 -6.36
C PHE A 78 2.85 -20.00 -6.62
N VAL A 79 3.74 -19.73 -5.66
CA VAL A 79 5.17 -20.02 -5.85
C VAL A 79 5.42 -21.51 -6.03
N TYR A 80 4.71 -22.37 -5.31
CA TYR A 80 4.84 -23.82 -5.45
C TYR A 80 4.36 -24.31 -6.82
N ASP A 81 3.17 -23.91 -7.25
CA ASP A 81 2.56 -24.38 -8.50
C ASP A 81 3.32 -23.86 -9.73
N HIS A 82 3.85 -22.64 -9.65
CA HIS A 82 4.58 -21.98 -10.74
C HIS A 82 6.12 -22.10 -10.63
N LEU A 83 6.67 -22.88 -9.68
CA LEU A 83 8.12 -22.90 -9.45
C LEU A 83 8.92 -23.33 -10.69
N SER A 84 8.47 -24.37 -11.38
CA SER A 84 9.13 -24.86 -12.60
C SER A 84 9.15 -23.77 -13.66
N ASP A 85 8.04 -23.05 -13.83
CA ASP A 85 7.94 -21.93 -14.77
C ASP A 85 8.89 -20.79 -14.43
N LEU A 86 8.94 -20.41 -13.16
CA LEU A 86 9.84 -19.37 -12.67
C LEU A 86 11.30 -19.75 -12.89
N LEU A 87 11.69 -21.01 -12.65
CA LEU A 87 13.05 -21.47 -12.88
C LEU A 87 13.38 -21.54 -14.37
N GLU A 88 12.46 -21.98 -15.21
CA GLU A 88 12.66 -22.03 -16.67
C GLU A 88 12.81 -20.63 -17.28
N LEU A 89 12.07 -19.63 -16.79
CA LEU A 89 12.24 -18.23 -17.18
C LEU A 89 13.62 -17.65 -16.86
N LEU A 90 14.34 -18.29 -15.93
CA LEU A 90 15.66 -17.88 -15.48
C LEU A 90 16.81 -18.70 -16.11
N LEU A 91 16.49 -19.69 -16.95
CA LEU A 91 17.50 -20.44 -17.70
C LEU A 91 18.13 -19.56 -18.79
N ASP A 92 19.36 -19.91 -19.17
CA ASP A 92 19.98 -19.28 -20.33
C ASP A 92 19.17 -19.63 -21.59
N PRO A 93 18.96 -18.68 -22.52
CA PRO A 93 18.12 -18.91 -23.71
C PRO A 93 18.58 -20.10 -24.57
N GLU A 94 19.88 -20.39 -24.59
CA GLU A 94 20.46 -21.53 -25.31
C GLU A 94 20.02 -22.89 -24.76
N GLN A 95 19.56 -22.94 -23.50
CA GLN A 95 19.05 -24.15 -22.86
C GLN A 95 17.54 -24.35 -23.08
N LEU A 96 16.85 -23.35 -23.65
CA LEU A 96 15.42 -23.44 -23.94
C LEU A 96 15.21 -24.18 -25.26
N THR A 97 14.54 -25.33 -25.21
CA THR A 97 14.18 -26.10 -26.41
C THR A 97 12.90 -25.58 -27.04
N ALA A 98 12.75 -25.74 -28.37
CA ALA A 98 11.51 -25.41 -29.10
C ALA A 98 10.29 -26.24 -28.62
N SER A 99 10.51 -27.32 -27.87
CA SER A 99 9.48 -28.18 -27.26
C SER A 99 9.04 -27.73 -25.87
N PHE A 100 9.47 -26.56 -25.39
CA PHE A 100 8.94 -25.91 -24.18
C PHE A 100 9.04 -26.72 -22.88
N HIS A 101 10.09 -27.54 -22.73
CA HIS A 101 10.40 -28.22 -21.46
C HIS A 101 11.90 -28.13 -21.13
N SER A 102 12.20 -27.86 -19.86
CA SER A 102 13.54 -28.08 -19.31
C SER A 102 13.94 -29.56 -19.39
N THR A 103 15.23 -29.81 -19.61
CA THR A 103 15.77 -31.18 -19.59
C THR A 103 16.31 -31.49 -18.20
N HIS A 104 16.36 -32.77 -17.78
CA HIS A 104 16.99 -33.15 -16.50
C HIS A 104 18.47 -32.70 -16.38
N SER A 105 19.12 -32.36 -17.51
CA SER A 105 20.48 -31.83 -17.59
C SER A 105 20.58 -30.30 -17.51
N SER A 106 19.48 -29.56 -17.49
CA SER A 106 19.51 -28.09 -17.45
C SER A 106 20.18 -27.58 -16.18
N LEU A 107 20.98 -26.51 -16.34
CA LEU A 107 21.76 -25.90 -15.28
C LEU A 107 21.27 -24.48 -15.01
N VAL A 108 20.99 -24.18 -13.75
CA VAL A 108 20.58 -22.87 -13.28
C VAL A 108 21.81 -22.10 -12.80
N SER A 109 22.00 -20.89 -13.29
CA SER A 109 23.11 -20.02 -12.92
C SER A 109 22.98 -19.51 -11.48
N ARG A 110 24.09 -19.02 -10.91
CA ARG A 110 24.05 -18.41 -9.58
C ARG A 110 23.21 -17.13 -9.57
N GLU A 111 23.29 -16.37 -10.67
CA GLU A 111 22.56 -15.13 -10.88
C GLU A 111 21.04 -15.36 -10.90
N ALA A 112 20.59 -16.45 -11.52
CA ALA A 112 19.20 -16.89 -11.47
C ALA A 112 18.72 -17.16 -10.03
N VAL A 113 19.52 -17.84 -9.21
CA VAL A 113 19.17 -18.10 -7.80
C VAL A 113 19.19 -16.81 -6.96
N VAL A 114 20.09 -15.87 -7.26
CA VAL A 114 20.08 -14.52 -6.67
C VAL A 114 18.80 -13.77 -7.06
N ALA A 115 18.37 -13.85 -8.31
CA ALA A 115 17.11 -13.27 -8.76
C ALA A 115 15.91 -13.90 -8.04
N LEU A 116 15.89 -15.22 -7.87
CA LEU A 116 14.82 -15.94 -7.15
C LEU A 116 14.76 -15.57 -5.65
N SER A 117 15.86 -15.08 -5.08
CA SER A 117 15.89 -14.56 -3.70
C SER A 117 15.01 -13.31 -3.51
N PHE A 118 14.55 -12.69 -4.61
CA PHE A 118 13.51 -11.66 -4.58
C PHE A 118 12.16 -12.19 -4.06
N LEU A 119 11.88 -13.49 -4.26
CA LEU A 119 10.60 -14.13 -3.92
C LEU A 119 10.70 -15.03 -2.70
N ILE A 120 11.85 -15.70 -2.54
CA ILE A 120 12.04 -16.75 -1.55
C ILE A 120 13.18 -16.37 -0.61
N GLU A 121 12.89 -16.42 0.68
CA GLU A 121 13.84 -16.33 1.77
C GLU A 121 13.65 -17.54 2.69
N GLY A 122 14.65 -17.84 3.52
CA GLY A 122 14.59 -19.00 4.40
C GLY A 122 15.35 -18.80 5.70
N THR A 123 15.30 -19.83 6.54
CA THR A 123 16.06 -19.88 7.79
C THR A 123 16.62 -21.28 7.99
N ILE A 124 17.75 -21.34 8.68
CA ILE A 124 18.37 -22.57 9.14
C ILE A 124 17.88 -22.80 10.58
N SER A 125 17.60 -24.05 10.95
CA SER A 125 17.28 -24.47 12.33
C SER A 125 16.05 -23.81 13.00
N ARG A 126 15.10 -23.29 12.22
CA ARG A 126 13.96 -22.49 12.74
C ARG A 126 14.41 -21.27 13.56
N ALA A 127 15.67 -20.85 13.39
CA ALA A 127 16.21 -19.69 14.05
C ALA A 127 15.52 -18.40 13.56
N ARG A 128 15.54 -17.35 14.40
CA ARG A 128 14.93 -16.05 14.05
C ARG A 128 15.63 -15.31 12.90
N LYS A 129 16.81 -15.77 12.44
CA LYS A 129 17.56 -15.09 11.39
C LYS A 129 17.11 -15.58 10.02
N VAL A 130 16.64 -14.64 9.22
CA VAL A 130 16.22 -14.87 7.82
C VAL A 130 17.42 -14.62 6.92
N TYR A 131 17.61 -15.50 5.94
CA TYR A 131 18.66 -15.43 4.94
C TYR A 131 18.04 -15.45 3.54
N PRO A 132 18.61 -14.73 2.57
CA PRO A 132 18.16 -14.81 1.19
C PRO A 132 18.46 -16.21 0.62
N LEU A 133 17.64 -16.67 -0.33
CA LEU A 133 17.74 -18.03 -0.87
C LEU A 133 19.14 -18.37 -1.39
N HIS A 134 19.78 -17.45 -2.11
CA HIS A 134 21.10 -17.71 -2.71
C HIS A 134 22.20 -17.96 -1.67
N GLU A 135 22.12 -17.39 -0.46
CA GLU A 135 23.06 -17.69 0.62
C GLU A 135 22.84 -19.11 1.17
N LEU A 136 21.58 -19.51 1.32
CA LEU A 136 21.21 -20.85 1.78
C LEU A 136 21.59 -21.93 0.77
N ALA A 137 21.33 -21.68 -0.51
CA ALA A 137 21.66 -22.60 -1.60
C ALA A 137 23.19 -22.83 -1.71
N LEU A 138 24.00 -21.84 -1.31
CA LEU A 138 25.46 -21.95 -1.29
C LEU A 138 26.02 -22.52 0.02
N TRP A 139 25.17 -22.85 0.99
CA TRP A 139 25.62 -23.39 2.26
C TRP A 139 26.08 -24.84 2.12
N GLN A 140 27.33 -25.13 2.51
CA GLN A 140 28.00 -26.41 2.22
C GLN A 140 27.19 -27.67 2.62
N PRO A 141 26.51 -27.73 3.78
CA PRO A 141 25.71 -28.90 4.15
C PRO A 141 24.55 -29.18 3.19
N LEU A 142 24.08 -28.17 2.45
CA LEU A 142 22.92 -28.27 1.54
C LEU A 142 23.33 -28.44 0.07
N HIS A 143 24.63 -28.54 -0.26
CA HIS A 143 25.08 -28.65 -1.66
C HIS A 143 24.54 -29.90 -2.35
N ALA A 144 24.43 -31.02 -1.64
CA ALA A 144 23.89 -32.26 -2.18
C ALA A 144 22.41 -32.12 -2.56
N ASP A 145 21.62 -31.49 -1.69
CA ASP A 145 20.17 -31.32 -1.85
C ASP A 145 19.84 -30.22 -2.86
N SER A 146 20.44 -29.04 -2.71
CA SER A 146 20.28 -27.91 -3.64
C SER A 146 20.81 -28.18 -5.05
N GLY A 147 21.65 -29.21 -5.21
CA GLY A 147 22.25 -29.57 -6.49
C GLY A 147 23.36 -28.63 -6.95
N PHE A 148 23.99 -27.89 -6.02
CA PHE A 148 25.10 -26.99 -6.34
C PHE A 148 26.39 -27.76 -6.68
N SER A 149 26.99 -27.41 -7.82
CA SER A 149 28.30 -27.92 -8.24
C SER A 149 29.39 -26.85 -8.04
N LYS A 150 30.40 -27.17 -7.23
CA LYS A 150 31.55 -26.28 -7.00
C LYS A 150 32.40 -26.08 -8.27
N ILE A 151 32.37 -27.04 -9.20
CA ILE A 151 33.19 -27.03 -10.42
C ILE A 151 32.58 -26.05 -11.43
N SER A 152 31.31 -26.23 -11.78
CA SER A 152 30.62 -25.38 -12.75
C SER A 152 30.09 -24.08 -12.14
N LYS A 153 30.02 -23.99 -10.80
CA LYS A 153 29.38 -22.89 -10.05
C LYS A 153 27.90 -22.70 -10.42
N THR A 154 27.23 -23.78 -10.82
CA THR A 154 25.82 -23.83 -11.21
C THR A 154 25.04 -24.82 -10.36
N PHE A 155 23.72 -24.77 -10.46
CA PHE A 155 22.79 -25.67 -9.79
C PHE A 155 22.14 -26.60 -10.83
N SER A 156 21.98 -27.87 -10.48
CA SER A 156 21.12 -28.77 -11.26
C SER A 156 19.66 -28.32 -11.12
N PHE A 157 18.98 -28.08 -12.24
CA PHE A 157 17.58 -27.61 -12.26
C PHE A 157 16.68 -28.52 -11.43
N TYR A 158 16.69 -29.82 -11.73
CA TYR A 158 15.81 -30.81 -11.09
C TYR A 158 16.05 -30.91 -9.58
N LYS A 159 17.32 -30.91 -9.15
CA LYS A 159 17.67 -30.97 -7.71
C LYS A 159 17.25 -29.69 -6.99
N LEU A 160 17.55 -28.53 -7.57
CA LEU A 160 17.17 -27.23 -7.02
C LEU A 160 15.66 -27.12 -6.86
N GLU A 161 14.90 -27.47 -7.90
CA GLU A 161 13.43 -27.46 -7.86
C GLU A 161 12.89 -28.39 -6.78
N THR A 162 13.34 -29.63 -6.74
CA THR A 162 12.90 -30.64 -5.76
C THR A 162 13.21 -30.18 -4.33
N TRP A 163 14.43 -29.66 -4.10
CA TRP A 163 14.84 -29.13 -2.80
C TRP A 163 13.96 -27.95 -2.38
N LEU A 164 13.74 -26.98 -3.25
CA LEU A 164 12.85 -25.84 -2.98
C LEU A 164 11.43 -26.31 -2.65
N ARG A 165 10.83 -27.21 -3.44
CA ARG A 165 9.50 -27.77 -3.16
C ARG A 165 9.42 -28.45 -1.79
N SER A 166 10.46 -29.18 -1.41
CA SER A 166 10.52 -29.87 -0.11
C SER A 166 10.60 -28.91 1.09
N CYS A 167 11.16 -27.72 0.89
CA CYS A 167 11.44 -26.75 1.94
C CYS A 167 10.46 -25.56 1.96
N LEU A 168 9.65 -25.37 0.91
CA LEU A 168 8.67 -24.28 0.84
C LEU A 168 7.59 -24.46 1.91
N THR A 169 7.50 -23.49 2.81
CA THR A 169 6.50 -23.45 3.87
C THR A 169 5.84 -22.08 3.94
N GLY A 170 4.72 -22.00 4.66
CA GLY A 170 4.02 -20.72 4.85
C GLY A 170 4.86 -19.73 5.66
N ASN A 171 4.77 -18.44 5.31
CA ASN A 171 5.55 -17.39 5.95
C ASN A 171 5.27 -17.31 7.48
N PRO A 172 6.26 -17.60 8.35
CA PRO A 172 6.06 -17.59 9.80
C PRO A 172 5.87 -16.18 10.37
N PHE A 173 6.17 -15.14 9.60
CA PHE A 173 5.95 -13.74 9.93
C PHE A 173 4.80 -13.11 9.12
N GLY A 174 4.08 -13.91 8.32
CA GLY A 174 2.97 -13.47 7.49
C GLY A 174 1.71 -13.11 8.27
N THR A 175 0.69 -12.69 7.54
CA THR A 175 -0.61 -12.26 8.10
C THR A 175 -1.29 -13.37 8.89
N SER A 176 -1.28 -14.59 8.36
CA SER A 176 -1.93 -15.76 8.92
C SER A 176 -1.26 -16.21 10.21
N ALA A 177 0.07 -16.20 10.25
CA ALA A 177 0.84 -16.46 11.47
C ALA A 177 0.59 -15.37 12.52
N CYS A 178 0.64 -14.09 12.12
CA CYS A 178 0.39 -12.96 13.01
C CYS A 178 -1.01 -13.01 13.64
N LEU A 179 -2.05 -13.40 12.90
CA LEU A 179 -3.41 -13.51 13.45
C LEU A 179 -3.59 -14.74 14.36
N LYS A 180 -2.86 -15.84 14.11
CA LYS A 180 -2.95 -17.07 14.90
C LYS A 180 -2.16 -17.00 16.21
N SER A 181 -0.90 -16.57 16.14
CA SER A 181 0.06 -16.62 17.26
C SER A 181 0.64 -15.27 17.66
N GLY A 182 0.32 -14.18 16.95
CA GLY A 182 0.78 -12.83 17.31
C GLY A 182 0.14 -12.30 18.58
N LYS A 183 0.77 -11.26 19.15
CA LYS A 183 0.26 -10.56 20.33
C LYS A 183 -0.99 -9.79 19.91
N LYS A 184 -2.14 -10.13 20.51
CA LYS A 184 -3.39 -9.40 20.31
C LYS A 184 -3.28 -8.04 20.99
N LEU A 185 -3.62 -6.99 20.25
CA LEU A 185 -3.59 -5.63 20.79
C LEU A 185 -4.98 -5.20 21.24
N ALA A 186 -5.04 -4.72 22.48
CA ALA A 186 -6.21 -4.08 23.04
C ALA A 186 -6.18 -2.59 22.72
N TRP A 187 -6.43 -2.21 21.46
CA TRP A 187 -6.66 -0.80 21.17
C TRP A 187 -8.09 -0.50 21.59
N ALA A 188 -8.18 0.19 22.73
CA ALA A 188 -9.42 0.37 23.48
C ALA A 188 -10.49 1.07 22.64
N HIS A 189 -11.72 0.68 22.93
CA HIS A 189 -12.94 1.30 22.46
C HIS A 189 -13.34 2.34 23.52
N GLN A 190 -13.64 3.58 23.12
CA GLN A 190 -14.20 4.63 23.97
C GLN A 190 -15.68 4.89 23.65
N VAL A 191 -16.43 3.82 23.33
CA VAL A 191 -17.89 3.85 23.13
C VAL A 191 -18.46 2.62 23.81
N GLU A 192 -19.35 2.83 24.79
CA GLU A 192 -20.11 1.76 25.41
C GLU A 192 -21.06 1.16 24.37
N GLY A 193 -20.90 -0.14 24.08
CA GLY A 193 -21.79 -0.86 23.18
C GLY A 193 -21.31 -2.26 22.82
N THR A 194 -22.24 -3.13 22.44
CA THR A 194 -22.06 -4.54 22.03
C THR A 194 -21.30 -4.74 20.71
N THR A 195 -20.56 -3.73 20.24
CA THR A 195 -19.85 -3.83 18.96
C THR A 195 -18.66 -4.79 19.09
N LYS A 196 -18.49 -5.67 18.10
CA LYS A 196 -17.40 -6.64 18.08
C LYS A 196 -16.06 -5.91 18.15
N ARG A 197 -15.22 -6.28 19.13
CA ARG A 197 -13.87 -5.75 19.31
C ARG A 197 -13.05 -5.89 18.02
N ALA A 198 -12.37 -4.81 17.62
CA ALA A 198 -11.44 -4.82 16.50
C ALA A 198 -10.41 -5.95 16.63
N LYS A 199 -10.19 -6.71 15.55
CA LYS A 199 -9.19 -7.78 15.55
C LYS A 199 -7.84 -7.20 15.14
N ILE A 200 -7.04 -6.88 16.14
CA ILE A 200 -5.71 -6.31 15.94
C ILE A 200 -4.67 -7.24 16.54
N ALA A 201 -3.66 -7.61 15.75
CA ALA A 201 -2.57 -8.47 16.18
C ALA A 201 -1.24 -7.94 15.64
N CYS A 202 -0.15 -8.19 16.35
CA CYS A 202 1.19 -7.86 15.91
C CYS A 202 2.20 -8.97 16.19
N ASN A 203 3.25 -9.04 15.37
CA ASN A 203 4.38 -9.95 15.58
C ASN A 203 5.66 -9.21 16.02
N THR A 204 5.58 -7.89 16.28
CA THR A 204 6.74 -7.00 16.41
C THR A 204 7.70 -7.36 17.54
N HIS A 205 7.22 -8.10 18.53
CA HIS A 205 7.97 -8.62 19.67
C HIS A 205 8.84 -9.85 19.35
N VAL A 206 8.53 -10.59 18.28
CA VAL A 206 9.23 -11.82 17.87
C VAL A 206 9.88 -11.71 16.49
N ALA A 207 9.32 -10.91 15.60
CA ALA A 207 9.77 -10.81 14.22
C ALA A 207 11.03 -9.93 14.07
N PRO A 208 11.96 -10.28 13.17
CA PRO A 208 13.05 -9.40 12.77
C PRO A 208 12.52 -8.07 12.21
N ARG A 209 13.35 -7.02 12.26
CA ARG A 209 12.95 -5.64 11.91
C ARG A 209 12.20 -5.53 10.57
N MET A 210 12.67 -6.23 9.54
CA MET A 210 12.09 -6.19 8.19
C MET A 210 10.77 -6.95 8.03
N HIS A 211 10.42 -7.81 8.99
CA HIS A 211 9.21 -8.65 8.98
C HIS A 211 8.21 -8.28 10.08
N ARG A 212 8.41 -7.11 10.72
CA ARG A 212 7.47 -6.55 11.68
C ARG A 212 6.15 -6.23 10.98
N LEU A 213 5.07 -6.83 11.47
CA LEU A 213 3.73 -6.77 10.91
C LEU A 213 2.74 -6.42 12.02
N VAL A 214 1.84 -5.50 11.70
CA VAL A 214 0.62 -5.21 12.46
C VAL A 214 -0.56 -5.42 11.55
N VAL A 215 -1.46 -6.33 11.92
CA VAL A 215 -2.67 -6.64 11.16
C VAL A 215 -3.87 -6.07 11.90
N MET A 216 -4.67 -5.26 11.21
CA MET A 216 -5.95 -4.73 11.67
C MET A 216 -7.05 -5.26 10.76
N SER A 217 -8.01 -5.99 11.33
CA SER A 217 -9.04 -6.64 10.55
C SER A 217 -10.42 -6.46 11.17
N GLN A 218 -11.44 -6.29 10.31
CA GLN A 218 -12.85 -6.25 10.72
C GLN A 218 -13.17 -5.13 11.72
N VAL A 219 -12.53 -3.96 11.58
CA VAL A 219 -12.92 -2.74 12.30
C VAL A 219 -14.21 -2.23 11.68
N TYR A 220 -15.26 -2.08 12.48
CA TYR A 220 -16.59 -1.69 11.99
C TYR A 220 -17.19 -0.61 12.86
N LYS A 221 -17.61 0.51 12.25
CA LYS A 221 -18.24 1.65 12.94
C LYS A 221 -17.43 2.16 14.14
N GLN A 222 -16.11 2.21 13.99
CA GLN A 222 -15.19 2.57 15.07
C GLN A 222 -14.23 3.66 14.63
N THR A 223 -13.87 4.51 15.58
CA THR A 223 -12.72 5.41 15.47
C THR A 223 -11.55 4.84 16.25
N LEU A 224 -10.44 4.59 15.57
CA LEU A 224 -9.20 4.09 16.17
C LEU A 224 -8.10 5.11 15.94
N ALA A 225 -7.48 5.58 17.01
CA ALA A 225 -6.33 6.46 16.93
C ALA A 225 -5.17 5.89 17.71
N LYS A 226 -4.01 5.80 17.06
CA LYS A 226 -2.81 5.27 17.68
C LYS A 226 -1.56 5.96 17.18
N SER A 227 -0.75 6.43 18.14
CA SER A 227 0.68 6.65 18.01
C SER A 227 1.39 5.68 18.94
N SER A 228 2.34 4.88 18.45
CA SER A 228 3.02 3.85 19.24
C SER A 228 4.28 3.31 18.57
N ASP A 229 5.29 2.98 19.39
CA ASP A 229 6.49 2.25 18.96
C ASP A 229 6.22 0.90 18.30
N THR A 230 5.04 0.29 18.56
CA THR A 230 4.64 -0.94 17.87
C THR A 230 4.45 -0.74 16.36
N LEU A 231 4.09 0.47 15.94
CA LEU A 231 3.88 0.82 14.53
C LEU A 231 5.18 1.26 13.83
N VAL A 232 6.16 1.74 14.60
CA VAL A 232 7.41 2.29 14.08
C VAL A 232 8.16 1.26 13.23
N GLY A 233 8.29 1.56 11.94
CA GLY A 233 8.97 0.71 10.96
C GLY A 233 8.26 -0.62 10.67
N ALA A 234 7.01 -0.80 11.08
CA ALA A 234 6.23 -1.99 10.77
C ALA A 234 5.54 -1.91 9.40
N HIS A 235 5.28 -3.06 8.79
CA HIS A 235 4.25 -3.20 7.76
C HIS A 235 2.88 -3.25 8.44
N VAL A 236 1.95 -2.42 7.99
CA VAL A 236 0.57 -2.43 8.50
C VAL A 236 -0.36 -2.97 7.44
N LYS A 237 -1.10 -4.04 7.76
CA LYS A 237 -2.14 -4.60 6.89
C LYS A 237 -3.52 -4.30 7.50
N ILE A 238 -4.29 -3.45 6.82
CA ILE A 238 -5.66 -3.08 7.17
C ILE A 238 -6.60 -3.84 6.23
N HIS A 239 -7.51 -4.64 6.77
CA HIS A 239 -8.29 -5.56 5.96
C HIS A 239 -9.76 -5.65 6.42
N ARG A 240 -10.71 -5.57 5.48
CA ARG A 240 -12.16 -5.69 5.75
C ARG A 240 -12.67 -4.71 6.81
N CYS A 241 -12.15 -3.48 6.83
CA CYS A 241 -12.66 -2.42 7.70
C CYS A 241 -13.81 -1.68 7.00
N ASN A 242 -14.85 -1.30 7.73
CA ASN A 242 -16.03 -0.66 7.15
C ASN A 242 -16.59 0.43 8.06
N GLU A 243 -17.03 1.55 7.48
CA GLU A 243 -17.63 2.68 8.20
C GLU A 243 -16.75 3.16 9.38
N SER A 244 -15.43 3.21 9.20
CA SER A 244 -14.47 3.43 10.30
C SER A 244 -13.49 4.57 10.01
N PHE A 245 -13.01 5.22 11.07
CA PHE A 245 -11.98 6.26 11.01
C PHE A 245 -10.72 5.73 11.70
N ILE A 246 -9.62 5.57 10.98
CA ILE A 246 -8.39 4.98 11.53
C ILE A 246 -7.23 5.96 11.35
N TYR A 247 -6.63 6.36 12.48
CA TYR A 247 -5.49 7.27 12.57
C TYR A 247 -4.28 6.49 13.10
N LEU A 248 -3.27 6.29 12.25
CA LEU A 248 -2.01 5.63 12.60
C LEU A 248 -0.87 6.64 12.49
N LEU A 249 -0.71 7.46 13.51
CA LEU A 249 0.17 8.64 13.50
C LEU A 249 1.59 8.26 13.97
N SER A 250 2.24 7.36 13.23
CA SER A 250 3.59 6.87 13.49
C SER A 250 4.35 6.67 12.17
N PRO A 251 5.70 6.63 12.16
CA PRO A 251 6.48 6.36 10.95
C PRO A 251 6.34 4.88 10.56
N LEU A 252 5.70 4.61 9.44
CA LEU A 252 5.37 3.26 8.96
C LEU A 252 6.36 2.84 7.86
N ARG A 253 6.69 1.54 7.80
CA ARG A 253 7.52 1.03 6.69
C ARG A 253 6.69 0.92 5.42
N SER A 254 5.57 0.22 5.48
CA SER A 254 4.64 -0.02 4.37
C SER A 254 3.22 -0.14 4.89
N VAL A 255 2.23 0.16 4.07
CA VAL A 255 0.81 -0.01 4.42
C VAL A 255 0.06 -0.67 3.28
N THR A 256 -0.76 -1.66 3.62
CA THR A 256 -1.66 -2.34 2.68
C THR A 256 -3.08 -2.24 3.18
N ILE A 257 -3.98 -1.65 2.38
CA ILE A 257 -5.40 -1.49 2.70
C ILE A 257 -6.21 -2.30 1.70
N GLU A 258 -6.91 -3.31 2.21
CA GLU A 258 -7.63 -4.30 1.39
C GLU A 258 -9.08 -4.45 1.82
N LYS A 259 -10.00 -4.52 0.84
CA LYS A 259 -11.42 -4.87 1.09
C LYS A 259 -12.11 -3.93 2.09
N CYS A 260 -11.70 -2.67 2.14
CA CYS A 260 -12.25 -1.68 3.05
C CYS A 260 -13.33 -0.83 2.37
N ARG A 261 -14.33 -0.37 3.13
CA ARG A 261 -15.45 0.41 2.60
C ARG A 261 -15.80 1.60 3.47
N ASN A 262 -16.26 2.71 2.88
CA ASN A 262 -16.82 3.86 3.61
C ASN A 262 -15.95 4.32 4.79
N SER A 263 -14.63 4.34 4.63
CA SER A 263 -13.69 4.53 5.74
C SER A 263 -12.67 5.62 5.44
N ILE A 264 -12.16 6.27 6.48
CA ILE A 264 -11.09 7.26 6.39
C ILE A 264 -9.83 6.71 7.07
N PHE A 265 -8.71 6.74 6.35
CA PHE A 265 -7.39 6.34 6.86
C PHE A 265 -6.46 7.54 6.88
N VAL A 266 -6.04 7.95 8.08
CA VAL A 266 -5.04 8.99 8.29
C VAL A 266 -3.76 8.31 8.77
N LEU A 267 -2.72 8.39 7.96
CA LEU A 267 -1.49 7.66 8.19
C LEU A 267 -0.32 8.61 8.41
N GLY A 268 0.56 8.26 9.33
CA GLY A 268 1.89 8.83 9.38
C GLY A 268 2.70 8.46 8.13
N PRO A 269 3.90 9.06 7.98
CA PRO A 269 4.78 8.85 6.84
C PRO A 269 5.04 7.36 6.56
N VAL A 270 4.82 6.93 5.31
CA VAL A 270 4.99 5.55 4.84
C VAL A 270 6.24 5.46 3.97
N GLY A 271 7.32 4.94 4.52
CA GLY A 271 8.67 5.02 3.93
C GLY A 271 8.87 4.23 2.62
N THR A 272 8.05 3.22 2.32
CA THR A 272 8.28 2.37 1.12
C THR A 272 7.13 2.35 0.12
N ILE A 273 5.92 1.95 0.55
CA ILE A 273 4.74 1.85 -0.32
C ILE A 273 3.45 1.86 0.51
N LEU A 274 2.46 2.59 0.00
CA LEU A 274 1.06 2.50 0.36
C LEU A 274 0.32 1.80 -0.79
N HIS A 275 -0.32 0.67 -0.49
CA HIS A 275 -1.03 -0.14 -1.48
C HIS A 275 -2.51 -0.26 -1.13
N LEU A 276 -3.39 0.16 -2.05
CA LEU A 276 -4.84 -0.03 -1.93
C LEU A 276 -5.36 -1.04 -2.95
N HIS A 277 -6.16 -1.99 -2.49
CA HIS A 277 -6.76 -3.02 -3.33
C HIS A 277 -8.21 -3.36 -2.91
N SER A 278 -9.13 -3.45 -3.88
CA SER A 278 -10.53 -3.83 -3.64
C SER A 278 -11.24 -2.95 -2.59
N CYS A 279 -11.10 -1.63 -2.67
CA CYS A 279 -11.69 -0.69 -1.71
C CYS A 279 -12.77 0.18 -2.34
N ASP A 280 -13.77 0.57 -1.56
CA ASP A 280 -14.95 1.31 -2.05
C ASP A 280 -15.25 2.50 -1.15
N ASN A 281 -15.35 3.70 -1.72
CA ASN A 281 -15.64 4.93 -1.00
C ASN A 281 -14.70 5.14 0.21
N VAL A 282 -13.39 5.04 -0.04
CA VAL A 282 -12.35 5.21 0.98
C VAL A 282 -11.60 6.52 0.77
N LYS A 283 -11.34 7.25 1.85
CA LYS A 283 -10.44 8.41 1.86
C LYS A 283 -9.12 8.05 2.53
N VAL A 284 -8.00 8.34 1.88
CA VAL A 284 -6.66 8.13 2.45
C VAL A 284 -5.91 9.44 2.49
N ILE A 285 -5.36 9.78 3.66
CA ILE A 285 -4.54 10.97 3.91
C ILE A 285 -3.18 10.47 4.40
N ALA A 286 -2.14 10.62 3.58
CA ALA A 286 -0.83 10.06 3.90
C ALA A 286 0.32 10.75 3.16
N VAL A 287 1.48 10.79 3.81
CA VAL A 287 2.78 10.99 3.15
C VAL A 287 3.35 9.61 2.83
N CYS A 288 3.75 9.35 1.58
CA CYS A 288 4.27 8.02 1.22
C CYS A 288 5.32 8.08 0.11
N HIS A 289 6.27 7.13 0.11
CA HIS A 289 7.26 7.05 -0.96
C HIS A 289 6.64 6.66 -2.31
N ARG A 290 5.74 5.67 -2.31
CA ARG A 290 5.00 5.19 -3.48
C ARG A 290 3.54 4.94 -3.11
N LEU A 291 2.63 5.23 -4.02
CA LEU A 291 1.23 4.84 -3.96
C LEU A 291 0.90 3.91 -5.13
N SER A 292 0.19 2.81 -4.85
CA SER A 292 -0.37 1.93 -5.88
C SER A 292 -1.82 1.58 -5.56
N ILE A 293 -2.71 1.70 -6.55
CA ILE A 293 -4.14 1.49 -6.39
C ILE A 293 -4.70 0.52 -7.44
N SER A 294 -5.60 -0.36 -7.02
CA SER A 294 -6.18 -1.41 -7.86
C SER A 294 -7.59 -1.77 -7.39
N SER A 295 -8.49 -2.03 -8.34
CA SER A 295 -9.87 -2.46 -8.04
C SER A 295 -10.58 -1.55 -7.03
N THR A 296 -10.40 -0.22 -7.15
CA THR A 296 -11.02 0.75 -6.23
C THR A 296 -12.17 1.52 -6.87
N ILE A 297 -13.17 1.91 -6.08
CA ILE A 297 -14.32 2.71 -6.54
C ILE A 297 -14.49 3.90 -5.61
N GLY A 298 -14.67 5.11 -6.15
CA GLY A 298 -15.01 6.30 -5.37
C GLY A 298 -13.98 6.70 -4.31
N CYS A 299 -12.71 6.34 -4.48
CA CYS A 299 -11.67 6.60 -3.49
C CYS A 299 -10.99 7.96 -3.69
N ILE A 300 -10.67 8.63 -2.57
CA ILE A 300 -10.02 9.95 -2.55
C ILE A 300 -8.66 9.84 -1.86
N PHE A 301 -7.62 10.35 -2.51
CA PHE A 301 -6.23 10.27 -2.05
C PHE A 301 -5.65 11.66 -1.85
N HIS A 302 -5.45 12.06 -0.59
CA HIS A 302 -4.70 13.26 -0.19
C HIS A 302 -3.26 12.89 0.12
N ILE A 303 -2.37 13.07 -0.86
CA ILE A 303 -1.04 12.44 -0.84
C ILE A 303 0.07 13.47 -1.01
N LEU A 304 1.17 13.26 -0.29
CA LEU A 304 2.48 13.81 -0.60
C LEU A 304 3.38 12.64 -0.98
N THR A 305 3.92 12.65 -2.20
CA THR A 305 4.75 11.55 -2.68
C THR A 305 5.82 11.98 -3.69
N PRO A 306 7.07 11.51 -3.56
CA PRO A 306 8.14 11.82 -4.50
C PRO A 306 8.08 10.98 -5.78
N THR A 307 7.07 10.13 -5.95
CA THR A 307 6.88 9.31 -7.15
C THR A 307 5.46 9.46 -7.71
N ARG A 308 5.28 9.18 -9.01
CA ARG A 308 3.95 9.22 -9.63
C ARG A 308 3.07 8.10 -9.06
N PRO A 309 1.87 8.39 -8.52
CA PRO A 309 0.95 7.35 -8.07
C PRO A 309 0.61 6.37 -9.20
N LEU A 310 0.64 5.07 -8.92
CA LEU A 310 0.36 4.04 -9.91
C LEU A 310 -1.11 3.62 -9.86
N ILE A 311 -1.79 3.69 -11.00
CA ILE A 311 -3.17 3.24 -11.19
C ILE A 311 -3.14 1.95 -12.01
N LEU A 312 -3.50 0.84 -11.36
CA LEU A 312 -3.59 -0.49 -11.95
C LEU A 312 -5.02 -0.76 -12.45
N SER A 313 -5.37 -2.01 -12.74
CA SER A 313 -6.67 -2.41 -13.31
C SER A 313 -7.86 -2.27 -12.35
N GLY A 314 -9.07 -2.19 -12.91
CA GLY A 314 -10.33 -2.21 -12.17
C GLY A 314 -10.68 -0.98 -11.33
N ASN A 315 -10.06 0.18 -11.56
CA ASN A 315 -10.34 1.39 -10.81
C ASN A 315 -11.46 2.25 -11.45
N GLN A 316 -12.30 2.88 -10.63
CA GLN A 316 -13.36 3.79 -11.04
C GLN A 316 -13.42 5.00 -10.10
N THR A 317 -13.70 6.18 -10.66
CA THR A 317 -13.97 7.42 -9.91
C THR A 317 -12.89 7.78 -8.86
N VAL A 318 -11.62 7.55 -9.19
CA VAL A 318 -10.49 7.89 -8.32
C VAL A 318 -10.27 9.41 -8.30
N THR A 319 -10.09 10.00 -7.13
CA THR A 319 -9.77 11.42 -6.99
C THR A 319 -8.45 11.63 -6.26
N PHE A 320 -7.55 12.42 -6.84
CA PHE A 320 -6.28 12.83 -6.22
C PHE A 320 -6.35 14.27 -5.73
N ALA A 321 -5.70 14.55 -4.61
CA ALA A 321 -5.66 15.86 -3.98
C ALA A 321 -4.32 16.05 -3.26
N PRO A 322 -3.88 17.31 -3.03
CA PRO A 322 -2.69 17.53 -2.24
C PRO A 322 -2.91 17.06 -0.80
N PHE A 323 -1.84 16.60 -0.17
CA PHE A 323 -1.81 16.37 1.28
C PHE A 323 -2.22 17.65 2.02
N HIS A 324 -3.07 17.52 3.04
CA HIS A 324 -3.85 18.64 3.57
C HIS A 324 -4.03 18.65 5.08
N THR A 325 -3.09 18.06 5.81
CA THR A 325 -3.15 17.97 7.27
C THR A 325 -1.75 18.06 7.86
N HIS A 326 -1.68 18.18 9.17
CA HIS A 326 -0.44 18.01 9.94
C HIS A 326 -0.78 17.45 11.31
N TYR A 327 0.22 16.83 11.96
CA TYR A 327 0.19 16.56 13.39
C TYR A 327 1.56 16.92 13.98
N PRO A 328 1.65 17.23 15.27
CA PRO A 328 2.85 17.79 15.89
C PRO A 328 4.17 17.06 15.63
N MET A 329 4.17 15.72 15.51
CA MET A 329 5.36 14.91 15.23
C MET A 329 5.63 14.63 13.73
N LEU A 330 4.85 15.22 12.81
CA LEU A 330 4.84 14.80 11.42
C LEU A 330 6.19 14.98 10.72
N GLU A 331 6.86 16.12 10.87
CA GLU A 331 8.15 16.36 10.20
C GLU A 331 9.28 15.46 10.73
N ASP A 332 9.32 15.19 12.05
CA ASP A 332 10.25 14.21 12.64
C ASP A 332 9.97 12.80 12.08
N HIS A 333 8.70 12.39 11.99
CA HIS A 333 8.34 11.11 11.38
C HIS A 333 8.70 11.04 9.89
N MET A 334 8.60 12.15 9.16
CA MET A 334 9.02 12.24 7.75
C MET A 334 10.54 12.06 7.64
N ALA A 335 11.32 12.74 8.49
CA ALA A 335 12.77 12.60 8.54
C ALA A 335 13.19 11.15 8.82
N ARG A 336 12.56 10.48 9.81
CA ARG A 336 12.84 9.07 10.15
C ARG A 336 12.54 8.08 9.02
N THR A 337 11.63 8.43 8.12
CA THR A 337 11.25 7.59 6.96
C THR A 337 11.98 7.98 5.67
N GLY A 338 12.84 9.00 5.70
CA GLY A 338 13.55 9.50 4.53
C GLY A 338 12.63 10.18 3.51
N LEU A 339 11.50 10.74 3.96
CA LEU A 339 10.56 11.45 3.10
C LEU A 339 10.75 12.95 3.24
N ALA A 340 10.81 13.64 2.10
CA ALA A 340 10.88 15.08 2.00
C ALA A 340 9.60 15.63 1.37
N THR A 341 9.43 16.95 1.44
CA THR A 341 8.29 17.66 0.85
C THR A 341 8.42 17.85 -0.67
N VAL A 342 9.63 17.73 -1.20
CA VAL A 342 9.97 17.88 -2.62
C VAL A 342 10.92 16.74 -3.05
N PRO A 343 10.73 16.12 -4.23
CA PRO A 343 9.65 16.37 -5.19
C PRO A 343 8.29 15.85 -4.70
N ASN A 344 7.20 16.36 -5.29
CA ASN A 344 5.84 15.94 -4.97
C ASN A 344 5.01 15.78 -6.25
N TYR A 345 4.67 14.54 -6.62
CA TYR A 345 4.01 14.18 -7.89
C TYR A 345 2.59 13.62 -7.70
N TRP A 346 1.90 13.99 -6.61
CA TRP A 346 0.55 13.53 -6.29
C TRP A 346 -0.48 13.77 -7.41
N ASP A 347 -0.29 14.83 -8.22
CA ASP A 347 -1.17 15.28 -9.30
C ASP A 347 -0.83 14.68 -10.67
N ASN A 348 0.24 13.89 -10.76
CA ASN A 348 0.71 13.27 -11.99
C ASN A 348 0.68 11.74 -11.91
N PRO A 349 -0.48 11.09 -11.69
CA PRO A 349 -0.55 9.63 -11.62
C PRO A 349 -0.25 8.98 -12.98
N MET A 350 0.16 7.72 -12.94
CA MET A 350 0.47 6.90 -14.10
C MET A 350 -0.49 5.71 -14.16
N VAL A 351 -1.25 5.61 -15.25
CA VAL A 351 -2.14 4.47 -15.51
C VAL A 351 -1.35 3.38 -16.24
N VAL A 352 -1.16 2.24 -15.59
CA VAL A 352 -0.36 1.12 -16.11
C VAL A 352 -1.25 0.13 -16.88
N CYS A 353 -2.43 -0.19 -16.36
CA CYS A 353 -3.37 -1.12 -16.98
C CYS A 353 -4.52 -0.36 -17.65
N ARG A 354 -4.36 0.04 -18.92
CA ARG A 354 -5.50 0.53 -19.72
C ARG A 354 -6.36 -0.66 -20.16
N GLU A 355 -7.46 -0.86 -19.47
CA GLU A 355 -8.64 -1.50 -20.04
C GLU A 355 -9.18 -0.59 -21.16
N ASN A 356 -9.85 -1.13 -22.18
CA ASN A 356 -10.27 -0.42 -23.40
C ASN A 356 -11.39 0.62 -23.17
N SER A 357 -11.40 1.34 -22.06
CA SER A 357 -12.38 2.38 -21.76
C SER A 357 -11.82 3.77 -22.02
N ASP A 358 -12.55 4.57 -22.80
CA ASP A 358 -12.26 5.98 -23.11
C ASP A 358 -12.47 6.92 -21.90
N THR A 359 -12.95 6.38 -20.77
CA THR A 359 -13.27 7.17 -19.56
C THR A 359 -12.03 7.46 -18.73
N SER A 360 -11.85 8.72 -18.32
CA SER A 360 -10.80 9.10 -17.37
C SER A 360 -10.94 8.34 -16.04
N VAL A 361 -9.99 7.46 -15.75
CA VAL A 361 -9.99 6.61 -14.54
C VAL A 361 -9.87 7.44 -13.25
N PHE A 362 -9.25 8.61 -13.34
CA PHE A 362 -9.03 9.51 -12.20
C PHE A 362 -9.34 10.97 -12.56
N ARG A 363 -9.51 11.79 -11.53
CA ARG A 363 -9.59 13.26 -11.59
C ARG A 363 -8.80 13.89 -10.45
N LEU A 364 -8.48 15.18 -10.57
CA LEU A 364 -7.99 15.96 -9.44
C LEU A 364 -9.16 16.56 -8.67
N LEU A 365 -9.05 16.67 -7.35
CA LEU A 365 -10.08 17.26 -6.51
C LEU A 365 -10.22 18.75 -6.86
N PRO A 366 -11.42 19.25 -7.19
CA PRO A 366 -11.61 20.66 -7.45
C PRO A 366 -11.21 21.53 -6.24
N PRO A 367 -10.49 22.65 -6.43
CA PRO A 367 -10.12 23.55 -5.34
C PRO A 367 -11.30 24.06 -4.51
N CYS A 368 -12.48 24.21 -5.13
CA CYS A 368 -13.71 24.61 -4.44
C CYS A 368 -14.27 23.55 -3.48
N GLU A 369 -13.89 22.28 -3.65
CA GLU A 369 -14.28 21.17 -2.78
C GLU A 369 -13.18 20.84 -1.73
N PHE A 370 -12.04 21.52 -1.79
CA PHE A 370 -10.91 21.25 -0.93
C PHE A 370 -11.05 21.91 0.45
N TYR A 371 -10.77 21.14 1.51
CA TYR A 371 -10.71 21.59 2.90
C TYR A 371 -9.45 21.03 3.55
N VAL A 372 -8.88 21.79 4.50
CA VAL A 372 -7.82 21.29 5.38
C VAL A 372 -8.44 20.29 6.34
N PHE A 373 -7.74 19.18 6.60
CA PHE A 373 -8.17 18.17 7.54
C PHE A 373 -7.50 18.38 8.89
N ILE A 374 -8.29 18.37 9.97
CA ILE A 374 -7.83 18.58 11.35
C ILE A 374 -7.70 17.23 12.04
N ILE A 375 -6.56 17.01 12.69
CA ILE A 375 -6.33 15.85 13.54
C ILE A 375 -6.99 16.12 14.91
N PRO A 376 -7.99 15.31 15.33
CA PRO A 376 -8.77 15.61 16.53
C PRO A 376 -8.10 15.09 17.83
N PHE A 377 -6.77 15.05 17.88
CA PHE A 377 -6.01 14.51 19.01
C PHE A 377 -4.91 15.47 19.42
N GLU A 378 -4.76 15.69 20.72
CA GLU A 378 -3.64 16.42 21.29
C GLU A 378 -2.39 15.53 21.25
N MET A 379 -1.28 16.12 20.81
CA MET A 379 0.03 15.48 20.73
C MET A 379 1.12 16.53 20.98
N GLU A 380 2.27 16.11 21.47
CA GLU A 380 3.45 16.96 21.58
C GLU A 380 4.29 16.90 20.29
N GLY A 381 4.89 18.03 19.91
CA GLY A 381 5.76 18.15 18.75
C GLY A 381 5.74 19.56 18.14
N ASP A 382 6.63 19.80 17.18
CA ASP A 382 6.94 21.15 16.68
C ASP A 382 6.23 21.50 15.36
N THR A 383 5.65 20.52 14.66
CA THR A 383 4.99 20.77 13.37
C THR A 383 3.62 21.43 13.58
N THR A 384 3.48 22.67 13.12
CA THR A 384 2.25 23.48 13.26
C THR A 384 1.55 23.79 11.93
N GLU A 385 2.12 23.34 10.81
CA GLU A 385 1.59 23.61 9.47
C GLU A 385 1.74 22.40 8.55
N ILE A 386 1.09 22.45 7.38
CA ILE A 386 1.15 21.37 6.38
C ILE A 386 2.56 21.35 5.78
N PRO A 387 3.34 20.27 5.94
CA PRO A 387 4.71 20.23 5.42
C PRO A 387 4.73 20.42 3.90
N GLY A 388 5.54 21.37 3.44
CA GLY A 388 5.63 21.73 2.01
C GLY A 388 4.51 22.66 1.51
N GLY A 389 3.57 23.03 2.38
CA GLY A 389 2.46 23.90 2.04
C GLY A 389 1.46 23.27 1.06
N LEU A 390 0.59 24.11 0.52
CA LEU A 390 -0.41 23.72 -0.47
C LEU A 390 -0.09 24.34 -1.83
N PRO A 391 -0.44 23.68 -2.96
CA PRO A 391 -0.33 24.30 -4.26
C PRO A 391 -1.17 25.58 -4.32
N SER A 392 -0.67 26.58 -5.05
CA SER A 392 -1.21 27.95 -5.04
C SER A 392 -2.70 28.04 -5.37
N VAL A 393 -3.22 27.16 -6.25
CA VAL A 393 -4.64 27.12 -6.61
C VAL A 393 -5.52 26.72 -5.42
N TYR A 394 -5.09 25.71 -4.65
CA TYR A 394 -5.81 25.28 -3.44
C TYR A 394 -5.66 26.30 -2.31
N GLN A 395 -4.47 26.88 -2.15
CA GLN A 395 -4.23 27.94 -1.16
C GLN A 395 -5.11 29.18 -1.43
N LYS A 396 -5.23 29.61 -2.69
CA LYS A 396 -6.13 30.70 -3.10
C LYS A 396 -7.59 30.37 -2.81
N ALA A 397 -8.03 29.15 -3.09
CA ALA A 397 -9.41 28.72 -2.81
C ALA A 397 -9.73 28.76 -1.31
N LEU A 398 -8.79 28.34 -0.45
CA LEU A 398 -8.92 28.47 1.00
C LEU A 398 -8.95 29.93 1.44
N GLY A 399 -8.06 30.78 0.91
CA GLY A 399 -8.03 32.21 1.22
C GLY A 399 -9.32 32.93 0.85
N GLN A 400 -9.89 32.62 -0.32
CA GLN A 400 -11.20 33.16 -0.73
C GLN A 400 -12.33 32.70 0.20
N ARG A 401 -12.28 31.47 0.70
CA ARG A 401 -13.27 30.96 1.66
C ARG A 401 -13.13 31.65 3.01
N GLU A 402 -11.92 31.83 3.50
CA GLU A 402 -11.63 32.55 4.73
C GLU A 402 -12.12 34.00 4.65
N GLN A 403 -11.87 34.69 3.53
CA GLN A 403 -12.40 36.03 3.28
C GLN A 403 -13.94 36.06 3.33
N LYS A 404 -14.62 35.07 2.73
CA LYS A 404 -16.10 34.97 2.81
C LYS A 404 -16.58 34.79 4.26
N ILE A 405 -15.87 33.99 5.06
CA ILE A 405 -16.19 33.78 6.49
C ILE A 405 -16.01 35.10 7.25
N GLN A 406 -14.91 35.82 7.03
CA GLN A 406 -14.65 37.11 7.68
C GLN A 406 -15.68 38.18 7.29
N ILE A 407 -16.04 38.26 6.00
CA ILE A 407 -17.12 39.15 5.52
C ILE A 407 -18.43 38.79 6.23
N TRP A 408 -18.78 37.51 6.29
CA TRP A 408 -20.01 37.07 6.97
C TRP A 408 -20.02 37.42 8.46
N GLN A 409 -18.92 37.18 9.17
CA GLN A 409 -18.78 37.55 10.58
C GLN A 409 -18.92 39.07 10.80
N LYS A 410 -18.32 39.87 9.90
CA LYS A 410 -18.45 41.33 9.91
C LYS A 410 -19.91 41.75 9.68
N THR A 411 -20.57 41.19 8.67
CA THR A 411 -22.00 41.45 8.40
C THR A 411 -22.88 41.12 9.60
N VAL A 412 -22.65 39.99 10.28
CA VAL A 412 -23.41 39.61 11.49
C VAL A 412 -23.15 40.60 12.65
N LYS A 413 -21.91 41.08 12.80
CA LYS A 413 -21.55 42.07 13.82
C LYS A 413 -22.19 43.44 13.54
N GLU A 414 -22.23 43.85 12.27
CA GLU A 414 -22.77 45.13 11.80
C GLU A 414 -24.29 45.13 11.63
N ALA A 415 -24.94 43.96 11.62
CA ALA A 415 -26.41 43.85 11.55
C ALA A 415 -27.14 44.38 12.80
N HIS A 416 -26.43 44.82 13.86
CA HIS A 416 -26.98 45.37 15.10
C HIS A 416 -28.13 44.54 15.71
N LEU A 417 -28.06 43.21 15.58
CA LEU A 417 -29.09 42.30 16.04
C LEU A 417 -29.34 42.46 17.55
N THR A 418 -30.62 42.51 17.94
CA THR A 418 -31.03 42.47 19.35
C THR A 418 -30.65 41.14 20.00
N LYS A 419 -30.67 41.06 21.34
CA LYS A 419 -30.39 39.80 22.05
C LYS A 419 -31.29 38.66 21.59
N ASP A 420 -32.58 38.93 21.38
CA ASP A 420 -33.54 37.91 20.94
C ASP A 420 -33.29 37.48 19.48
N GLN A 421 -32.98 38.43 18.59
CA GLN A 421 -32.63 38.13 17.20
C GLN A 421 -31.33 37.33 17.09
N ARG A 422 -30.31 37.63 17.92
CA ARG A 422 -29.07 36.83 17.98
C ARG A 422 -29.36 35.40 18.42
N LYS A 423 -30.22 35.22 19.41
CA LYS A 423 -30.62 33.89 19.89
C LYS A 423 -31.35 33.10 18.80
N GLN A 424 -32.30 33.73 18.10
CA GLN A 424 -33.00 33.11 16.96
C GLN A 424 -32.03 32.74 15.82
N PHE A 425 -31.12 33.65 15.48
CA PHE A 425 -30.11 33.42 14.45
C PHE A 425 -29.19 32.26 14.81
N GLN A 426 -28.72 32.21 16.06
CA GLN A 426 -27.89 31.11 16.55
C GLN A 426 -28.61 29.76 16.41
N VAL A 427 -29.87 29.67 16.81
CA VAL A 427 -30.68 28.44 16.67
C VAL A 427 -30.80 28.02 15.20
N LEU A 428 -31.00 28.97 14.27
CA LEU A 428 -31.05 28.65 12.84
C LEU A 428 -29.72 28.12 12.31
N VAL A 429 -28.60 28.73 12.70
CA VAL A 429 -27.25 28.29 12.30
C VAL A 429 -26.96 26.89 12.87
N GLU A 430 -27.26 26.66 14.14
CA GLU A 430 -27.11 25.36 14.79
C GLU A 430 -27.95 24.28 14.09
N ASN A 431 -29.22 24.56 13.79
CA ASN A 431 -30.09 23.63 13.06
C ASN A 431 -29.52 23.30 11.67
N LYS A 432 -29.05 24.31 10.92
CA LYS A 432 -28.43 24.10 9.59
C LYS A 432 -27.12 23.31 9.69
N PHE A 433 -26.34 23.54 10.74
CA PHE A 433 -25.13 22.76 11.02
C PHE A 433 -25.46 21.30 11.36
N TYR A 434 -26.49 21.04 12.17
CA TYR A 434 -26.97 19.69 12.46
C TYR A 434 -27.46 18.96 11.21
N GLU A 435 -28.26 19.62 10.36
CA GLU A 435 -28.69 19.07 9.06
C GLU A 435 -27.46 18.70 8.21
N TRP A 436 -26.47 19.59 8.15
CA TRP A 436 -25.23 19.35 7.42
C TRP A 436 -24.43 18.15 7.98
N LEU A 437 -24.30 18.02 9.30
CA LEU A 437 -23.62 16.89 9.96
C LEU A 437 -24.26 15.54 9.64
N ILE A 438 -25.59 15.50 9.54
CA ILE A 438 -26.35 14.29 9.18
C ILE A 438 -26.13 13.98 7.69
N ASN A 439 -26.33 14.96 6.81
CA ASN A 439 -26.24 14.78 5.36
C ASN A 439 -24.83 14.37 4.88
N THR A 440 -23.79 14.78 5.61
CA THR A 440 -22.39 14.46 5.28
C THR A 440 -21.86 13.21 5.97
N GLY A 441 -22.59 12.64 6.94
CA GLY A 441 -22.12 11.52 7.76
C GLY A 441 -21.07 11.88 8.82
N HIS A 442 -20.68 13.16 8.95
CA HIS A 442 -19.71 13.61 9.96
C HIS A 442 -20.18 13.44 11.39
N ARG A 443 -21.50 13.32 11.62
CA ARG A 443 -22.07 13.03 12.94
C ARG A 443 -21.48 11.78 13.58
N GLN A 444 -21.35 10.69 12.82
CA GLN A 444 -20.80 9.43 13.33
C GLN A 444 -19.36 9.58 13.82
N GLN A 445 -18.56 10.38 13.11
CA GLN A 445 -17.18 10.68 13.49
C GLN A 445 -17.15 11.43 14.82
N LEU A 446 -17.96 12.49 14.96
CA LEU A 446 -18.04 13.27 16.19
C LEU A 446 -18.49 12.42 17.37
N ASP A 447 -19.59 11.67 17.22
CA ASP A 447 -20.12 10.81 18.28
C ASP A 447 -19.08 9.79 18.76
N SER A 448 -18.23 9.28 17.85
CA SER A 448 -17.16 8.33 18.17
C SER A 448 -15.90 8.95 18.78
N LEU A 449 -15.74 10.28 18.68
CA LEU A 449 -14.60 11.03 19.24
C LEU A 449 -14.92 11.60 20.64
N VAL A 450 -16.19 11.66 21.04
CA VAL A 450 -16.58 12.11 22.38
C VAL A 450 -16.08 11.09 23.41
N PRO A 451 -15.24 11.50 24.37
CA PRO A 451 -14.83 10.60 25.45
C PRO A 451 -16.06 10.15 26.25
N PRO A 452 -16.14 8.89 26.70
CA PRO A 452 -17.13 8.49 27.69
C PRO A 452 -16.93 9.36 28.93
N ALA A 453 -18.03 9.78 29.55
CA ALA A 453 -17.99 10.56 30.77
C ALA A 453 -17.00 9.93 31.77
N ALA A 454 -16.10 10.75 32.32
CA ALA A 454 -14.97 10.30 33.14
C ALA A 454 -15.43 9.39 34.29
N GLY A 455 -15.34 8.09 34.08
CA GLY A 455 -15.89 7.08 34.96
C GLY A 455 -15.18 5.74 34.83
N SER A 456 -13.84 5.75 34.88
CA SER A 456 -12.99 4.66 35.43
C SER A 456 -11.55 4.84 34.94
N LYS A 457 -10.67 5.34 35.82
CA LYS A 457 -9.23 5.11 35.68
C LYS A 457 -9.00 3.60 35.82
N GLN A 458 -8.59 2.92 34.76
CA GLN A 458 -7.95 1.60 34.89
C GLN A 458 -6.59 1.60 34.19
N ALA A 459 -5.64 1.02 34.92
CA ALA A 459 -4.20 1.21 34.82
C ALA A 459 -3.61 0.74 33.48
N ALA A 460 -2.56 1.43 33.05
CA ALA A 460 -1.68 1.03 31.98
C ALA A 460 -0.97 -0.28 32.34
N GLY A 461 -0.99 -1.25 31.42
CA GLY A 461 -0.23 -2.50 31.43
C GLY A 461 0.00 -3.02 30.02
#